data_AF-A0A1Z4C3U4-F1
#
_entry.id   AF-A0A1Z4C3U4-F1
#
_cell.length_a   1.000
_cell.length_b   1.000
_cell.length_c   1.000
_cell.angle_alpha   90.00
_cell.angle_beta   90.00
_cell.angle_gamma   90.00
#
_symmetry.space_group_name_H-M   'P 1'
#
loop_
_entity.id
_entity.type
_entity.pdbx_description
1 polymer ?
#
loop_
_entity_poly.entity_id
_entity_poly.type
_entity_poly.pdbx_seq_one_letter_code
_entity_poly.pdbx_strand_id
1 'polypeptide(L)'
;MDYLHNPDTALLRFSKNSKDDWLIDDAFKGTCIFGSTGSGKSSGSGHALAKTFLQAGFGGLVLCAKPNEADTWRNYCKETGQENSLIVMNGKGGKRFNFLDYELATTPRPLPLTHL
;
A
#
# COMPACT_ATOMS: atom_id res chain seq x y z
N MET A 1 7.61 3.69 -16.24
CA MET A 1 8.05 2.87 -15.10
C MET A 1 7.41 1.52 -15.31
N ASP A 2 8.22 0.47 -15.41
CA ASP A 2 7.73 -0.87 -15.72
C ASP A 2 7.34 -1.56 -14.40
N TYR A 3 6.11 -2.05 -14.34
CA TYR A 3 5.60 -2.74 -13.16
C TYR A 3 6.26 -4.12 -13.02
N LEU A 4 6.77 -4.42 -11.83
CA LEU A 4 7.28 -5.77 -11.54
C LEU A 4 6.09 -6.72 -11.37
N HIS A 5 6.09 -7.80 -12.14
CA HIS A 5 4.96 -8.74 -12.22
C HIS A 5 5.37 -10.21 -12.12
N ASN A 6 6.67 -10.53 -12.17
CA ASN A 6 7.16 -11.90 -11.98
C ASN A 6 7.27 -12.21 -10.47
N PRO A 7 6.52 -13.19 -9.92
CA PRO A 7 6.55 -13.55 -8.50
C PRO A 7 7.93 -13.90 -7.95
N ASP A 8 8.83 -14.43 -8.78
CA ASP A 8 10.20 -14.80 -8.39
C ASP A 8 11.17 -13.61 -8.31
N THR A 9 10.69 -12.39 -8.58
CA THR A 9 11.51 -11.18 -8.50
C THR A 9 11.78 -10.83 -7.05
N ALA A 10 13.06 -10.66 -6.69
CA ALA A 10 13.45 -10.16 -5.38
C ALA A 10 13.00 -8.70 -5.19
N LEU A 11 12.19 -8.45 -4.16
CA LEU A 11 11.79 -7.13 -3.71
C LEU A 11 12.81 -6.54 -2.73
N LEU A 12 13.28 -7.35 -1.77
CA LEU A 12 14.24 -6.92 -0.76
C LEU A 12 15.27 -8.02 -0.52
N ARG A 13 16.55 -7.65 -0.50
CA ARG A 13 17.65 -8.59 -0.23
C ARG A 13 18.14 -8.39 1.21
N PHE A 14 17.99 -9.42 2.04
CA PHE A 14 18.45 -9.36 3.43
C PHE A 14 19.93 -9.73 3.61
N SER A 15 20.50 -10.46 2.65
CA SER A 15 21.90 -10.88 2.70
C SER A 15 22.50 -10.94 1.28
N LYS A 16 23.77 -11.37 1.19
CA LYS A 16 24.42 -11.64 -0.11
C LYS A 16 23.97 -12.97 -0.74
N ASN A 17 23.34 -13.83 0.05
CA ASN A 17 22.83 -15.12 -0.40
C ASN A 17 21.41 -14.93 -0.96
N SER A 18 21.21 -15.26 -2.23
CA SER A 18 19.93 -15.10 -2.91
C SER A 18 18.80 -15.96 -2.33
N LYS A 19 19.13 -16.98 -1.51
CA LYS A 19 18.11 -17.75 -0.77
C LYS A 19 17.43 -16.96 0.35
N ASP A 20 18.01 -15.84 0.75
CA ASP A 20 17.47 -14.94 1.77
C ASP A 20 16.73 -13.75 1.14
N ASP A 21 16.55 -13.75 -0.18
CA ASP A 21 15.78 -12.72 -0.89
C ASP A 21 14.30 -12.85 -0.51
N TRP A 22 13.68 -11.71 -0.25
CA TRP A 22 12.24 -11.60 -0.03
C TRP A 22 11.56 -11.22 -1.34
N LEU A 23 10.72 -12.12 -1.86
CA LEU A 23 10.22 -12.07 -3.23
C LEU A 23 8.88 -11.33 -3.32
N ILE A 24 8.44 -11.03 -4.55
CA ILE A 24 7.08 -10.56 -4.81
C ILE A 24 6.04 -11.56 -4.28
N ASP A 25 6.28 -12.86 -4.50
CA ASP A 25 5.40 -13.92 -3.99
C ASP A 25 5.22 -13.86 -2.46
N ASP A 26 6.28 -13.52 -1.73
CA ASP A 26 6.21 -13.41 -0.27
C ASP A 26 5.38 -12.21 0.20
N ALA A 27 5.37 -11.11 -0.57
CA ALA A 27 4.53 -9.94 -0.28
C ALA A 27 3.03 -10.29 -0.32
N PHE A 28 2.62 -11.24 -1.17
CA PHE A 28 1.23 -11.69 -1.26
C PHE A 28 0.79 -12.61 -0.12
N LYS A 29 1.74 -13.13 0.67
CA LYS A 29 1.46 -13.99 1.84
C LYS A 29 1.19 -13.18 3.12
N GLY A 30 1.26 -11.85 3.03
CA GLY A 30 1.13 -10.94 4.16
C GLY A 30 2.45 -10.80 4.95
N THR A 31 2.68 -9.62 5.52
CA THR A 31 3.89 -9.32 6.29
C THR A 31 3.52 -8.65 7.60
N CYS A 32 4.09 -9.15 8.70
CA CYS A 32 3.90 -8.57 10.02
C CYS A 32 5.25 -8.21 10.64
N ILE A 33 5.35 -7.00 11.20
CA ILE A 33 6.56 -6.50 11.85
C ILE A 33 6.29 -6.33 13.34
N PHE A 34 6.99 -7.10 14.17
CA PHE A 34 6.88 -7.06 15.63
C PHE A 34 8.02 -6.27 16.29
N GLY A 35 7.79 -5.80 17.51
CA GLY A 35 8.80 -5.11 18.32
C GLY A 35 8.22 -4.00 19.22
N SER A 36 8.98 -3.55 20.21
CA SER A 36 8.59 -2.47 21.13
C SER A 36 8.65 -1.07 20.50
N THR A 37 8.09 -0.06 21.15
CA THR A 37 8.27 1.34 20.74
C THR A 37 9.76 1.68 20.74
N GLY A 38 10.24 2.33 19.67
CA GLY A 38 11.66 2.65 19.50
C GLY A 38 12.52 1.53 18.89
N SER A 39 11.97 0.32 18.67
CA SER A 39 12.73 -0.80 18.10
C SER A 39 13.04 -0.69 16.59
N GLY A 40 12.81 0.47 15.98
CA GLY A 40 13.11 0.70 14.55
C GLY A 40 12.10 0.11 13.55
N LYS A 41 10.89 -0.31 13.95
CA LYS A 41 9.91 -0.87 13.00
C LYS A 41 9.57 0.08 11.85
N SER A 42 9.33 1.36 12.14
CA SER A 42 8.96 2.36 11.14
C SER A 42 10.17 2.84 10.34
N SER A 43 11.30 3.10 11.01
CA SER A 43 12.50 3.65 10.37
C SER A 43 13.38 2.59 9.67
N GLY A 44 13.25 1.32 10.04
CA GLY A 44 13.97 0.19 9.47
C GLY A 44 13.10 -0.60 8.49
N SER A 45 12.49 -1.68 8.97
CA SER A 45 11.75 -2.62 8.11
C SER A 45 10.57 -1.98 7.37
N GLY A 46 9.77 -1.13 8.05
CA GLY A 46 8.66 -0.42 7.42
C GLY A 46 9.12 0.54 6.32
N HIS A 47 10.21 1.28 6.54
CA HIS A 47 10.81 2.15 5.53
C HIS A 47 11.29 1.36 4.31
N ALA A 48 12.02 0.27 4.52
CA ALA A 48 12.54 -0.58 3.46
C ALA A 48 11.40 -1.16 2.61
N LEU A 49 10.41 -1.78 3.24
CA LEU A 49 9.25 -2.37 2.55
C LEU A 49 8.44 -1.32 1.79
N ALA A 50 8.15 -0.18 2.41
CA ALA A 50 7.37 0.88 1.77
C ALA A 50 8.03 1.38 0.48
N LYS A 51 9.34 1.67 0.52
CA LYS A 51 10.05 2.16 -0.67
C LYS A 51 10.17 1.09 -1.74
N THR A 52 10.47 -0.14 -1.36
CA THR A 52 10.52 -1.28 -2.29
C THR A 52 9.18 -1.48 -3.00
N PHE A 53 8.05 -1.42 -2.29
CA PHE A 53 6.72 -1.53 -2.90
C PHE A 53 6.44 -0.40 -3.88
N LEU A 54 6.71 0.85 -3.50
CA LEU A 54 6.52 1.99 -4.40
C LEU A 54 7.41 1.91 -5.64
N GLN A 55 8.67 1.47 -5.48
CA GLN A 55 9.61 1.24 -6.59
C GLN A 55 9.18 0.08 -7.50
N ALA A 56 8.52 -0.94 -6.96
CA ALA A 56 7.94 -2.03 -7.75
C ALA A 56 6.66 -1.62 -8.49
N GLY A 57 6.14 -0.42 -8.22
CA GLY A 57 4.89 0.09 -8.77
C GLY A 57 3.64 -0.42 -8.06
N PHE A 58 3.78 -0.92 -6.82
CA PHE A 58 2.66 -1.42 -6.05
C PHE A 58 1.84 -0.25 -5.51
N GLY A 59 0.51 -0.37 -5.59
CA GLY A 59 -0.44 0.51 -4.92
C GLY A 59 -0.83 -0.05 -3.54
N GLY A 60 -1.39 0.81 -2.67
CA GLY A 60 -1.86 0.37 -1.37
C GLY A 60 -2.58 1.45 -0.56
N LEU A 61 -3.25 1.02 0.50
CA LEU A 61 -3.87 1.88 1.51
C LEU A 61 -2.93 2.02 2.70
N VAL A 62 -2.58 3.25 3.05
CA VAL A 62 -1.75 3.56 4.22
C VAL A 62 -2.60 4.24 5.27
N LEU A 63 -2.79 3.55 6.39
CA LEU A 63 -3.50 4.08 7.55
C LEU A 63 -2.51 4.87 8.43
N CYS A 64 -2.52 6.20 8.27
CA CYS A 64 -1.63 7.09 9.01
C CYS A 64 -2.17 7.38 10.42
N ALA A 65 -1.86 6.51 11.38
CA ALA A 65 -2.33 6.63 12.76
C ALA A 65 -1.40 7.51 13.63
N LYS A 66 -0.12 7.64 13.26
CA LYS A 66 0.84 8.47 14.00
C LYS A 66 0.92 9.88 13.42
N PRO A 67 1.21 10.91 14.25
CA PRO A 67 1.59 12.22 13.75
C PRO A 67 2.72 12.11 12.72
N ASN A 68 2.67 12.94 11.67
CA ASN A 68 3.66 13.04 10.58
C ASN A 68 3.80 11.81 9.68
N GLU A 69 3.09 10.70 9.93
CA GLU A 69 3.18 9.49 9.09
C GLU A 69 2.76 9.78 7.64
N ALA A 70 1.74 10.61 7.44
CA ALA A 70 1.34 11.05 6.11
C ALA A 70 2.42 11.89 5.39
N ASP A 71 3.22 12.66 6.12
CA ASP A 71 4.32 13.44 5.54
C ASP A 71 5.50 12.53 5.19
N THR A 72 5.78 11.54 6.03
CA THR A 72 6.74 10.47 5.75
C THR A 72 6.39 9.74 4.45
N TRP A 73 5.13 9.35 4.25
CA TRP A 73 4.70 8.68 3.02
C TRP A 73 4.73 9.59 1.79
N ARG A 74 4.42 10.88 1.93
CA ARG A 74 4.64 11.86 0.85
C ARG A 74 6.09 11.89 0.41
N ASN A 75 7.03 11.88 1.36
CA ASN A 75 8.45 11.84 1.06
C ASN A 75 8.84 10.54 0.35
N TYR A 76 8.33 9.39 0.79
CA TYR A 76 8.59 8.12 0.12
C TYR A 76 8.07 8.10 -1.32
N CYS A 77 6.85 8.59 -1.56
CA CYS A 77 6.31 8.72 -2.92
C CYS A 77 7.17 9.64 -3.79
N LYS A 78 7.64 10.78 -3.26
CA LYS A 78 8.55 11.68 -3.96
C LYS A 78 9.89 11.01 -4.29
N GLU A 79 10.53 10.38 -3.32
CA GLU A 79 11.81 9.69 -3.47
C GLU A 79 11.76 8.51 -4.45
N THR A 80 10.58 7.94 -4.68
CA THR A 80 10.37 6.80 -5.57
C THR A 80 9.69 7.17 -6.89
N GLY A 81 9.42 8.46 -7.13
CA GLY A 81 8.77 8.95 -8.35
C GLY A 81 7.27 8.65 -8.46
N GLN A 82 6.63 8.25 -7.36
CA GLN A 82 5.20 7.88 -7.26
C GLN A 82 4.31 9.01 -6.70
N GLU A 83 4.82 10.24 -6.60
CA GLU A 83 4.09 11.40 -6.07
C GLU A 83 2.79 11.73 -6.82
N ASN A 84 2.76 11.50 -8.14
CA ASN A 84 1.57 11.76 -8.98
C ASN A 84 0.45 10.73 -8.75
N SER A 85 0.77 9.57 -8.17
CA SER A 85 -0.17 8.51 -7.85
C SER A 85 -0.77 8.67 -6.45
N LEU A 86 -0.34 9.67 -5.68
CA LEU A 86 -0.74 9.83 -4.28
C LEU A 86 -2.13 10.44 -4.12
N ILE A 87 -3.00 9.74 -3.38
CA ILE A 87 -4.32 10.21 -2.97
C ILE A 87 -4.32 10.44 -1.46
N VAL A 88 -4.40 11.70 -1.03
CA VAL A 88 -4.51 12.04 0.39
C VAL A 88 -5.98 12.23 0.76
N MET A 89 -6.47 11.40 1.67
CA MET A 89 -7.81 11.52 2.26
C MET A 89 -7.69 11.91 3.72
N ASN A 90 -8.24 13.05 4.10
CA ASN A 90 -8.29 13.53 5.48
C ASN A 90 -9.47 14.49 5.67
N GLY A 91 -9.76 14.88 6.92
CA GLY A 91 -10.88 15.78 7.23
C GLY A 91 -10.75 17.22 6.70
N LYS A 92 -9.57 17.62 6.20
CA LYS A 92 -9.29 18.99 5.73
C LYS A 92 -9.27 19.15 4.22
N GLY A 93 -8.98 18.09 3.46
CA GLY A 93 -8.85 18.11 2.00
C GLY A 93 -10.20 18.10 1.28
N GLY A 94 -10.19 18.22 -0.05
CA GLY A 94 -11.40 18.13 -0.87
C GLY A 94 -11.77 16.71 -1.31
N LYS A 95 -10.82 15.77 -1.30
CA LYS A 95 -11.08 14.37 -1.69
C LYS A 95 -11.91 13.67 -0.62
N ARG A 96 -13.06 13.13 -1.01
CA ARG A 96 -14.01 12.41 -0.16
C ARG A 96 -14.45 11.14 -0.89
N PHE A 97 -14.88 10.15 -0.13
CA PHE A 97 -15.49 8.94 -0.66
C PHE A 97 -16.80 8.71 0.09
N ASN A 98 -17.91 8.77 -0.65
CA ASN A 98 -19.21 8.38 -0.12
C ASN A 98 -19.45 6.92 -0.49
N PHE A 99 -19.28 6.03 0.47
CA PHE A 99 -19.47 4.61 0.25
C PHE A 99 -20.94 4.27 -0.06
N LEU A 100 -21.91 5.04 0.45
CA LEU A 100 -23.34 4.80 0.15
C LEU A 100 -23.64 5.06 -1.32
N ASP A 101 -23.14 6.17 -1.86
CA ASP A 101 -23.31 6.48 -3.29
C ASP A 101 -22.62 5.45 -4.18
N TYR A 102 -21.42 5.00 -3.78
CA TYR A 102 -20.68 3.96 -4.49
C TYR A 102 -21.47 2.65 -4.53
N GLU A 103 -21.93 2.15 -3.37
CA GLU A 103 -22.70 0.91 -3.29
C GLU A 103 -24.04 1.00 -4.02
N LEU A 104 -24.75 2.14 -3.96
CA LEU A 104 -26.00 2.34 -4.71
C LEU A 104 -25.78 2.31 -6.23
N ALA A 105 -24.62 2.74 -6.71
CA ALA A 105 -24.27 2.73 -8.13
C ALA A 105 -23.76 1.37 -8.61
N THR A 106 -23.17 0.55 -7.74
CA THR A 106 -22.56 -0.75 -8.09
C THR A 106 -23.42 -1.95 -7.74
N THR A 107 -24.37 -1.82 -6.82
CA THR A 107 -25.32 -2.88 -6.49
C THR A 107 -26.25 -3.14 -7.67
N PRO A 108 -26.25 -4.35 -8.27
CA PRO A 108 -27.18 -4.69 -9.32
C PRO A 108 -28.61 -4.52 -8.81
N ARG A 109 -29.44 -3.75 -9.53
CA ARG A 109 -30.84 -3.59 -9.16
C ARG A 109 -31.48 -4.98 -9.18
N PRO A 110 -32.13 -5.45 -8.10
CA PRO A 110 -32.82 -6.73 -8.13
C PRO A 110 -33.83 -6.70 -9.27
N LEU A 111 -33.91 -7.80 -10.03
CA LEU A 111 -34.88 -7.95 -11.09
C LEU A 111 -36.27 -7.65 -10.52
N PRO A 112 -37.11 -6.89 -11.24
CA PRO A 112 -38.46 -6.62 -10.78
C PRO A 112 -39.14 -7.97 -10.46
N LEU A 113 -39.75 -8.06 -9.28
CA LEU A 113 -40.64 -9.16 -8.92
C LEU A 113 -41.93 -9.03 -9.74
N THR A 114 -41.81 -9.23 -11.06
CA THR A 114 -42.93 -9.58 -11.91
C THR A 114 -43.18 -11.07 -11.68
N HIS A 115 -44.41 -11.42 -11.29
CA HIS A 115 -44.91 -12.76 -10.91
C HIS A 115 -44.90 -13.06 -9.40
N LEU A 116 -45.74 -12.33 -8.65
CA LEU A 116 -46.57 -12.88 -7.57
C LEU A 116 -48.01 -12.42 -7.79
#